data_AF-X0X7A7-F1
#
_entry.id   AF-X0X7A7-F1
#
_cell.length_a   1.000
_cell.length_b   1.000
_cell.length_c   1.000
_cell.angle_alpha   90.00
_cell.angle_beta   90.00
_cell.angle_gamma   90.00
#
_symmetry.space_group_name_H-M   'P 1'
#
loop_
_entity.id
_entity.type
_entity.pdbx_description
1 polymer ?
#
loop_
_entity_poly.entity_id
_entity_poly.type
_entity_poly.pdbx_seq_one_letter_code
_entity_poly.pdbx_strand_id
1 'polypeptide(L)'
;MMERRDRYRGPPRRRGYRTGPRKKKQFIKKFREVVILDLLIHGHLEENKPSWAKKPIAQVLTFPDFVLYEVRINKNSDLQIQEQKTYEEFISENKLREVLNKIDYNELTSTSKALIQPIL
;
A
#
# COMPACT_ATOMS: atom_id res chain seq x y z
N MET A 1 47.96 -42.87 -15.98
CA MET A 1 48.11 -41.47 -15.51
C MET A 1 46.73 -40.86 -15.37
N MET A 2 46.26 -40.59 -14.14
CA MET A 2 44.97 -39.93 -13.87
C MET A 2 45.24 -38.75 -12.93
N GLU A 3 45.10 -37.53 -13.43
CA GLU A 3 45.16 -36.31 -12.61
C GLU A 3 43.82 -36.09 -11.90
N ARG A 4 43.86 -36.14 -10.56
CA ARG A 4 42.74 -35.74 -9.71
C ARG A 4 42.66 -34.21 -9.69
N ARG A 5 41.65 -33.64 -10.35
CA ARG A 5 41.33 -32.21 -10.22
C ARG A 5 40.68 -31.94 -8.86
N ASP A 6 41.46 -31.41 -7.93
CA ASP A 6 40.97 -30.89 -6.66
C ASP A 6 40.01 -29.72 -6.89
N ARG A 7 38.72 -29.96 -6.66
CA ARG A 7 37.68 -28.93 -6.65
C ARG A 7 37.79 -28.11 -5.36
N TYR A 8 38.57 -27.03 -5.39
CA TYR A 8 38.56 -26.02 -4.33
C TYR A 8 37.15 -25.40 -4.19
N ARG A 9 36.40 -25.80 -3.15
CA ARG A 9 35.20 -25.09 -2.70
C ARG A 9 35.66 -23.79 -2.02
N GLY A 10 35.55 -22.66 -2.73
CA GLY A 10 35.77 -21.34 -2.15
C GLY A 10 34.85 -21.08 -0.94
N PRO A 11 35.29 -20.28 0.05
CA PRO A 11 34.53 -20.06 1.27
C PRO A 11 33.17 -19.40 0.99
N PRO A 12 32.12 -19.72 1.77
CA PRO A 12 30.80 -19.17 1.57
C PRO A 12 30.86 -17.65 1.72
N ARG A 13 30.48 -16.92 0.66
CA ARG A 13 30.32 -15.47 0.69
C ARG A 13 29.28 -15.15 1.77
N ARG A 14 29.73 -14.62 2.92
CA ARG A 14 28.85 -14.08 3.96
C ARG A 14 28.03 -12.97 3.31
N ARG A 15 26.75 -13.25 3.02
CA ARG A 15 25.79 -12.22 2.59
C ARG A 15 25.80 -11.13 3.67
N GLY A 16 26.31 -9.96 3.30
CA GLY A 16 26.38 -8.82 4.21
C GLY A 16 25.01 -8.58 4.84
N TYR A 17 24.98 -8.52 6.17
CA TYR A 17 23.81 -8.12 6.92
C TYR A 17 23.40 -6.73 6.41
N ARG A 18 22.24 -6.63 5.75
CA ARG A 18 21.63 -5.34 5.43
C ARG A 18 21.12 -4.76 6.75
N THR A 19 22.00 -4.11 7.50
CA THR A 19 21.73 -3.48 8.80
C THR A 19 21.14 -2.09 8.56
N GLY A 20 19.90 -2.05 8.11
CA GLY A 20 19.09 -0.83 8.11
C GLY A 20 17.80 -1.10 8.90
N PRO A 21 17.28 -0.12 9.65
CA PRO A 21 15.98 -0.27 10.31
C PRO A 21 14.93 -0.56 9.23
N ARG A 22 14.37 -1.78 9.26
CA ARG A 22 13.25 -2.14 8.38
C ARG A 22 12.07 -1.25 8.76
N LYS A 23 11.65 -0.37 7.85
CA LYS A 23 10.38 0.37 8.00
C LYS A 23 9.29 -0.65 8.32
N LYS A 24 8.62 -0.49 9.46
CA LYS A 24 7.50 -1.35 9.84
C LYS A 24 6.43 -1.22 8.76
N LYS A 25 5.93 -2.36 8.28
CA LYS A 25 4.80 -2.37 7.35
C LYS A 25 3.58 -1.80 8.08
N GLN A 26 2.98 -0.77 7.50
CA GLN A 26 1.70 -0.26 7.98
C GLN A 26 0.61 -1.29 7.66
N PHE A 27 -0.42 -1.36 8.50
CA PHE A 27 -1.54 -2.26 8.30
C PHE A 27 -2.81 -1.67 8.90
N ILE A 28 -3.95 -2.02 8.32
CA ILE A 28 -5.29 -1.81 8.87
C ILE A 28 -5.75 -3.15 9.44
N LYS A 29 -6.33 -3.13 10.65
CA LYS A 29 -6.89 -4.36 11.25
C LYS A 29 -8.09 -4.80 10.41
N LYS A 30 -8.17 -6.09 10.09
CA LYS A 30 -9.20 -6.70 9.22
C LYS A 30 -10.64 -6.31 9.54
N PHE A 31 -11.01 -6.33 10.81
CA PHE A 31 -12.36 -6.03 11.29
C PHE A 31 -12.73 -4.54 11.28
N ARG A 32 -11.79 -3.64 10.92
CA ARG A 32 -12.06 -2.20 10.92
C ARG A 32 -12.90 -1.84 9.72
N GLU A 33 -13.90 -1.02 9.96
CA GLU A 33 -14.63 -0.34 8.90
C GLU A 33 -13.73 0.70 8.22
N VAL A 34 -13.85 0.75 6.92
CA VAL A 34 -13.07 1.61 6.03
C VAL A 34 -14.04 2.27 5.07
N VAL A 35 -13.94 3.59 4.94
CA VAL A 35 -14.64 4.34 3.89
C VAL A 35 -13.64 4.84 2.85
N ILE A 36 -13.98 4.69 1.58
CA ILE A 36 -13.18 5.19 0.46
C ILE A 36 -13.44 6.69 0.28
N LEU A 37 -12.40 7.50 0.38
CA LEU A 37 -12.51 8.96 0.19
C LEU A 37 -12.20 9.36 -1.24
N ASP A 38 -11.16 8.80 -1.85
CA ASP A 38 -10.75 9.17 -3.20
C ASP A 38 -9.98 8.04 -3.89
N LEU A 39 -10.04 8.03 -5.22
CA LEU A 39 -9.48 7.01 -6.09
C LEU A 39 -8.50 7.63 -7.08
N LEU A 40 -7.22 7.35 -6.87
CA LEU A 40 -6.13 7.82 -7.71
C LEU A 40 -5.66 6.68 -8.61
N ILE A 41 -6.36 6.45 -9.72
CA ILE A 41 -6.08 5.37 -10.68
C ILE A 41 -4.66 5.45 -11.26
N HIS A 42 -4.14 6.66 -11.39
CA HIS A 42 -2.77 6.94 -11.85
C HIS A 42 -1.82 7.31 -10.72
N GLY A 43 -2.17 7.06 -9.45
CA GLY A 43 -1.37 7.55 -8.32
C GLY A 43 -1.33 9.08 -8.26
N HIS A 44 -0.37 9.61 -7.50
CA HIS A 44 -0.21 11.06 -7.37
C HIS A 44 0.23 11.70 -8.70
N LEU A 45 -0.34 12.87 -9.00
CA LEU A 45 -0.03 13.62 -10.22
C LEU A 45 1.46 13.99 -10.28
N GLU A 46 2.03 14.37 -9.14
CA GLU A 46 3.42 14.82 -8.98
C GLU A 46 4.47 13.70 -9.08
N GLU A 47 4.07 12.42 -9.16
CA GLU A 47 5.03 11.35 -9.37
C GLU A 47 5.66 11.46 -10.76
N ASN A 48 6.97 11.75 -10.79
CA ASN A 48 7.88 11.65 -11.95
C ASN A 48 8.14 10.17 -12.34
N LYS A 49 7.08 9.40 -12.49
CA LYS A 49 7.11 8.03 -13.01
C LYS A 49 6.28 7.98 -14.29
N PRO A 50 6.71 7.19 -15.30
CA PRO A 50 5.90 7.00 -16.49
C PRO A 50 4.57 6.32 -16.15
N SER A 51 3.51 6.59 -16.91
CA SER A 51 2.14 6.15 -16.63
C SER A 51 2.00 4.63 -16.43
N TRP A 52 2.84 3.83 -17.08
CA TRP A 52 2.85 2.37 -16.94
C TRP A 52 3.41 1.90 -15.57
N ALA A 53 4.27 2.69 -14.93
CA ALA A 53 4.85 2.40 -13.62
C ALA A 53 4.01 2.95 -12.46
N LYS A 54 3.08 3.86 -12.74
CA LYS A 54 2.16 4.43 -11.76
C LYS A 54 1.20 3.36 -11.24
N LYS A 55 1.07 3.28 -9.91
CA LYS A 55 0.24 2.30 -9.22
C LYS A 55 -1.04 2.99 -8.76
N PRO A 56 -2.20 2.34 -8.93
CA PRO A 56 -3.45 2.92 -8.48
C PRO A 56 -3.49 2.86 -6.95
N ILE A 57 -3.95 3.94 -6.34
CA ILE A 57 -4.07 4.05 -4.88
C ILE A 57 -5.43 4.63 -4.53
N ALA A 58 -5.90 4.34 -3.33
CA ALA A 58 -7.06 4.97 -2.72
C ALA A 58 -6.65 5.61 -1.40
N GLN A 59 -7.26 6.76 -1.11
CA GLN A 59 -7.22 7.37 0.21
C GLN A 59 -8.45 6.91 0.98
N VAL A 60 -8.23 6.41 2.19
CA VAL A 60 -9.28 5.79 3.00
C VAL A 60 -9.26 6.29 4.43
N LEU A 61 -10.42 6.30 5.08
CA LEU A 61 -10.60 6.64 6.49
C LEU A 61 -11.13 5.42 7.24
N THR A 62 -10.52 5.10 8.39
CA THR A 62 -10.94 3.95 9.21
C THR A 62 -11.76 4.39 10.42
N PHE A 63 -12.73 3.56 10.82
CA PHE A 63 -13.53 3.77 12.03
C PHE A 63 -13.27 2.69 13.10
N PRO A 64 -13.55 2.99 14.38
CA PRO A 64 -13.84 4.31 14.98
C PRO A 64 -12.60 5.19 15.23
N ASP A 65 -11.40 4.76 14.86
CA ASP A 65 -10.16 5.45 15.28
C ASP A 65 -9.83 6.69 14.42
N PHE A 66 -10.62 6.97 13.38
CA PHE A 66 -10.45 8.09 12.44
C PHE A 66 -9.04 8.23 11.86
N VAL A 67 -8.40 7.10 11.54
CA VAL A 67 -7.06 7.07 10.94
C VAL A 67 -7.13 7.05 9.41
N LEU A 68 -6.30 7.87 8.78
CA LEU A 68 -6.20 7.97 7.32
C LEU A 68 -5.06 7.11 6.77
N TYR A 69 -5.32 6.46 5.65
CA TYR A 69 -4.35 5.60 4.98
C TYR A 69 -4.37 5.79 3.47
N GLU A 70 -3.22 5.54 2.86
CA GLU A 70 -3.11 5.23 1.44
C GLU A 70 -3.02 3.72 1.26
N VAL A 71 -3.89 3.19 0.40
CA VAL A 71 -3.98 1.76 0.14
C VAL A 71 -3.87 1.52 -1.36
N ARG A 72 -3.08 0.52 -1.75
CA ARG A 72 -3.04 0.11 -3.16
C ARG A 72 -4.36 -0.57 -3.53
N ILE A 73 -4.91 -0.19 -4.67
CA ILE A 73 -6.11 -0.81 -5.22
C ILE A 73 -5.80 -1.71 -6.40
N ASN A 74 -6.76 -2.55 -6.77
CA ASN A 74 -6.69 -3.29 -8.02
C ASN A 74 -7.18 -2.39 -9.18
N LYS A 75 -6.47 -2.35 -10.31
CA LYS A 75 -6.83 -1.45 -11.44
C LYS A 75 -8.22 -1.74 -12.01
N ASN A 76 -8.69 -2.98 -11.88
CA ASN A 76 -9.94 -3.44 -12.47
C ASN A 76 -11.05 -3.66 -11.42
N SER A 77 -10.89 -3.16 -10.18
CA SER A 77 -11.95 -3.27 -9.19
C SER A 77 -13.02 -2.21 -9.40
N ASP A 78 -14.28 -2.61 -9.31
CA ASP A 78 -15.44 -1.70 -9.21
C ASP A 78 -15.55 -1.13 -7.80
N LEU A 79 -14.56 -0.32 -7.42
CA LEU A 79 -14.48 0.35 -6.13
C LEU A 79 -15.11 1.74 -6.28
N GLN A 80 -16.05 2.09 -5.40
CA GLN A 80 -16.75 3.37 -5.46
C GLN A 80 -16.31 4.32 -4.34
N ILE A 81 -16.35 5.62 -4.63
CA ILE A 81 -16.13 6.67 -3.63
C ILE A 81 -17.29 6.60 -2.62
N GLN A 82 -16.99 6.78 -1.33
CA GLN A 82 -17.89 6.59 -0.19
C GLN A 82 -18.35 5.14 0.05
N GLU A 83 -17.83 4.14 -0.69
CA GLU A 83 -18.08 2.74 -0.34
C GLU A 83 -17.52 2.47 1.07
N GLN A 84 -18.38 1.99 1.97
CA GLN A 84 -18.04 1.68 3.36
C GLN A 84 -18.26 0.19 3.62
N LYS A 85 -17.18 -0.50 3.97
CA LYS A 85 -17.15 -1.93 4.32
C LYS A 85 -16.02 -2.19 5.30
N THR A 86 -15.95 -3.38 5.86
CA THR A 86 -14.76 -3.81 6.60
C THR A 86 -13.55 -3.96 5.67
N TYR A 87 -12.36 -3.75 6.21
CA TYR A 87 -11.12 -3.93 5.46
C TYR A 87 -10.97 -5.37 4.94
N GLU A 88 -11.47 -6.35 5.69
CA GLU A 88 -11.49 -7.75 5.27
C GLU A 88 -12.38 -7.99 4.06
N GLU A 89 -13.58 -7.40 4.01
CA GLU A 89 -14.48 -7.51 2.85
C GLU A 89 -13.81 -6.96 1.59
N PHE A 90 -13.21 -5.77 1.68
CA PHE A 90 -12.47 -5.18 0.56
C PHE A 90 -11.30 -6.05 0.06
N ILE A 91 -10.61 -6.74 0.97
CA ILE A 91 -9.55 -7.70 0.59
C ILE A 91 -10.16 -8.93 -0.06
N SER A 92 -11.26 -9.46 0.50
CA SER A 92 -11.92 -10.66 0.01
C SER A 92 -12.50 -10.47 -1.40
N GLU A 93 -13.02 -9.26 -1.68
CA GLU A 93 -13.48 -8.82 -3.00
C GLU A 93 -12.32 -8.44 -3.94
N ASN A 94 -11.06 -8.55 -3.49
CA ASN A 94 -9.86 -8.22 -4.24
C ASN A 94 -9.84 -6.76 -4.77
N LYS A 95 -10.48 -5.85 -4.02
CA LYS A 95 -10.54 -4.41 -4.30
C LYS A 95 -9.34 -3.67 -3.71
N LEU A 96 -9.03 -3.93 -2.44
CA LEU A 96 -7.88 -3.36 -1.73
C LEU A 96 -6.76 -4.40 -1.55
N ARG A 97 -5.51 -3.93 -1.50
CA ARG A 97 -4.32 -4.78 -1.34
C ARG A 97 -3.47 -4.41 -0.14
N GLU A 98 -2.34 -3.77 -0.38
CA GLU A 98 -1.37 -3.42 0.65
C GLU A 98 -1.57 -1.96 1.07
N VAL A 99 -1.56 -1.74 2.38
CA VAL A 99 -1.47 -0.39 2.95
C VAL A 99 -0.07 0.13 2.66
N LEU A 100 0.00 1.28 1.99
CA LEU A 100 1.25 1.92 1.64
C LEU A 100 1.76 2.74 2.82
N ASN A 101 0.95 3.71 3.24
CA ASN A 101 1.30 4.67 4.28
C ASN A 101 0.08 4.99 5.14
N LYS A 102 0.34 5.35 6.40
CA LYS A 102 -0.58 6.16 7.19
C LYS A 102 -0.30 7.62 6.81
N ILE A 103 -1.35 8.38 6.54
CA ILE A 103 -1.25 9.78 6.13
C ILE A 103 -1.94 10.70 7.13
N ASP A 104 -1.58 11.98 7.09
CA ASP A 104 -2.25 13.03 7.87
C ASP A 104 -3.24 13.83 7.01
N TYR A 105 -4.12 14.62 7.65
CA TYR A 105 -5.13 15.42 6.96
C TYR A 105 -4.55 16.34 5.87
N ASN A 106 -3.36 16.88 6.10
CA ASN A 106 -2.72 17.80 5.16
C ASN A 106 -2.30 17.11 3.84
N GLU A 107 -2.03 15.81 3.89
CA GLU A 107 -1.59 14.99 2.75
C GLU A 107 -2.76 14.45 1.91
N LEU A 108 -4.00 14.70 2.34
CA LEU A 108 -5.19 14.35 1.57
C LEU A 108 -5.32 15.20 0.32
N THR A 109 -5.88 14.59 -0.73
CA THR A 109 -6.31 15.28 -1.94
C THR A 109 -7.40 16.30 -1.61
N SER A 110 -7.56 17.33 -2.44
CA SER A 110 -8.62 18.33 -2.28
C SER A 110 -10.02 17.68 -2.28
N THR A 111 -10.22 16.68 -3.14
CA THR A 111 -11.39 15.81 -3.22
C THR A 111 -11.62 15.06 -1.90
N SER A 112 -10.59 14.39 -1.36
CA SER A 112 -10.70 13.70 -0.06
C SER A 112 -11.03 14.66 1.08
N LYS A 113 -10.41 15.84 1.12
CA LYS A 113 -10.69 16.86 2.16
C LYS A 113 -12.14 17.30 2.14
N ALA A 114 -12.72 17.52 0.96
CA ALA A 114 -14.12 17.88 0.81
C ALA A 114 -15.07 16.77 1.29
N LEU A 115 -14.69 15.49 1.11
CA LEU A 115 -15.51 14.35 1.51
C LEU A 115 -15.41 13.99 2.98
N ILE A 116 -14.30 14.31 3.65
CA ILE A 116 -14.18 14.14 5.11
C ILE A 116 -15.03 15.15 5.89
N GLN A 117 -15.13 16.39 5.41
CA GLN A 117 -15.86 17.46 6.11
C GLN A 117 -17.28 17.07 6.58
N PRO A 118 -18.13 16.39 5.78
CA PRO A 118 -19.46 15.97 6.25
C PRO A 118 -19.47 14.74 7.18
N ILE A 119 -18.35 14.04 7.33
CA ILE A 119 -18.22 12.81 8.14
C ILE A 119 -17.76 13.14 9.58
N LEU A 120 -17.08 14.27 9.77
CA LEU A 120 -16.64 14.81 11.07
C LEU A 120 -17.73 15.69 11.70
#